data_AF-A0A7G9Y3D7-F1
#
_entry.id   AF-A0A7G9Y3D7-F1
#
_cell.length_a   1.000
_cell.length_b   1.000
_cell.length_c   1.000
_cell.angle_alpha   90.00
_cell.angle_beta   90.00
_cell.angle_gamma   90.00
#
_symmetry.space_group_name_H-M   'P 1'
#
loop_
_entity.id
_entity.type
_entity.pdbx_description
1 polymer ?
#
loop_
_entity_poly.entity_id
_entity_poly.type
_entity_poly.pdbx_seq_one_letter_code
_entity_poly.pdbx_strand_id
1 'polypeptide(L)'
;MERLEIDPEDLATIVLSHEHWDHTGGLSDLLRTNRDAEVYLLASFSEPFKNKIKNPVIEVQEPAKICDRIYTAGELGTSIKEQSLVLETKSGTVVVTGCAHPGIGAIMDAASGFGKICGIIGGFHGFSDYHLLNGVKFLSPCHCTQHLSEIASGFPDAYRKNGVGRVFTFE
;
A
#
# COMPACT_ATOMS: atom_id res chain seq x y z
N MET A 1 -2.19 13.65 11.92
CA MET A 1 -1.51 12.67 12.79
C MET A 1 -1.72 13.01 14.26
N GLU A 2 -1.69 14.30 14.64
CA GLU A 2 -2.02 14.82 15.99
C GLU A 2 -3.21 14.13 16.69
N ARG A 3 -4.40 14.02 16.05
CA ARG A 3 -5.57 13.36 16.66
C ARG A 3 -5.40 11.86 16.95
N LEU A 4 -4.42 11.22 16.33
CA LEU A 4 -4.06 9.83 16.56
C LEU A 4 -2.85 9.71 17.47
N GLU A 5 -2.34 10.83 18.01
CA GLU A 5 -1.16 10.87 18.88
C GLU A 5 0.07 10.24 18.24
N ILE A 6 0.20 10.39 16.91
CA ILE A 6 1.38 9.94 16.15
C ILE A 6 2.23 11.17 15.84
N ASP A 7 3.48 11.15 16.32
CA ASP A 7 4.48 12.15 15.97
C ASP A 7 5.03 11.87 14.55
N PRO A 8 4.98 12.81 13.61
CA PRO A 8 5.62 12.67 12.32
C PRO A 8 7.12 12.38 12.38
N GLU A 9 7.83 12.86 13.40
CA GLU A 9 9.28 12.65 13.56
C GLU A 9 9.64 11.21 13.91
N ASP A 10 8.71 10.44 14.48
CA ASP A 10 8.91 9.03 14.84
C ASP A 10 8.86 8.09 13.62
N LEU A 11 8.48 8.60 12.44
CA LEU A 11 8.44 7.79 11.22
C LEU A 11 9.86 7.54 10.70
N ALA A 12 10.31 6.28 10.73
CA ALA A 12 11.59 5.89 10.13
C ALA A 12 11.52 5.80 8.60
N THR A 13 10.37 5.42 8.04
CA THR A 13 10.22 5.10 6.62
C THR A 13 8.87 5.56 6.08
N ILE A 14 8.89 6.11 4.87
CA ILE A 14 7.73 6.51 4.08
C ILE A 14 7.76 5.75 2.76
N VAL A 15 6.66 5.13 2.37
CA VAL A 15 6.56 4.37 1.12
C VAL A 15 5.47 4.95 0.24
N LEU A 16 5.83 5.34 -0.98
CA LEU A 16 4.91 5.90 -1.97
C LEU A 16 4.51 4.81 -2.96
N SER A 17 3.20 4.54 -3.07
CA SER A 17 2.66 3.52 -3.97
C SER A 17 2.86 3.86 -5.44
N HIS A 18 2.48 5.08 -5.85
CA HIS A 18 2.51 5.58 -7.22
C HIS A 18 2.47 7.12 -7.25
N GLU A 19 2.76 7.73 -8.40
CA GLU A 19 2.92 9.19 -8.55
C GLU A 19 1.60 9.92 -8.90
N HIS A 20 0.57 9.75 -8.08
CA HIS A 20 -0.63 10.61 -8.14
C HIS A 20 -0.65 11.60 -6.99
N TRP A 21 -1.26 12.77 -7.23
CA TRP A 21 -1.30 13.88 -6.28
C TRP A 21 -1.95 13.49 -4.95
N ASP A 22 -3.02 12.72 -4.97
CA ASP A 22 -3.74 12.26 -3.78
C ASP A 22 -2.98 11.20 -2.96
N HIS A 23 -1.90 10.63 -3.51
CA HIS A 23 -0.98 9.72 -2.82
C HIS A 23 0.35 10.38 -2.43
N THR A 24 0.72 11.51 -3.04
CA THR A 24 2.02 12.18 -2.85
C THR A 24 1.90 13.59 -2.27
N GLY A 25 0.72 14.20 -2.29
CA GLY A 25 0.51 15.62 -2.04
C GLY A 25 0.81 16.07 -0.61
N GLY A 26 0.73 15.16 0.36
CA GLY A 26 1.11 15.44 1.75
C GLY A 26 2.61 15.32 2.04
N LEU A 27 3.41 14.81 1.09
CA LEU A 27 4.81 14.47 1.34
C LEU A 27 5.64 15.71 1.69
N SER A 28 5.47 16.83 0.99
CA SER A 28 6.29 18.02 1.23
C SER A 28 6.13 18.58 2.65
N ASP A 29 4.93 18.52 3.22
CA ASP A 29 4.68 19.00 4.58
C ASP A 29 5.20 18.01 5.62
N LEU A 30 5.09 16.71 5.35
CA LEU A 30 5.66 15.67 6.20
C LEU A 30 7.20 15.80 6.26
N LEU A 31 7.86 15.90 5.10
CA LEU A 31 9.32 16.00 5.03
C LEU A 31 9.88 17.34 5.51
N ARG A 32 9.02 18.36 5.69
CA ARG A 32 9.44 19.59 6.37
C ARG A 32 9.64 19.38 7.87
N THR A 33 8.87 18.46 8.44
CA THR A 33 8.86 18.12 9.87
C THR A 33 9.87 17.00 10.13
N ASN A 34 9.81 15.91 9.36
CA ASN A 34 10.72 14.77 9.48
C ASN A 34 11.77 14.76 8.36
N ARG A 35 13.02 15.06 8.71
CA ARG A 35 14.14 15.17 7.76
C ARG A 35 14.96 13.89 7.59
N ASP A 36 14.72 12.90 8.43
CA ASP A 36 15.54 11.70 8.53
C ASP A 36 14.86 10.46 7.96
N ALA A 37 13.52 10.48 7.82
CA ALA A 37 12.76 9.36 7.24
C ALA A 37 13.27 8.99 5.84
N GLU A 38 13.48 7.69 5.62
CA GLU A 38 13.77 7.13 4.31
C GLU A 38 12.50 7.14 3.44
N VAL A 39 12.62 7.58 2.18
CA VAL A 39 11.50 7.65 1.24
C VAL A 39 11.69 6.59 0.15
N TYR A 40 10.89 5.54 0.23
CA TYR A 40 10.79 4.51 -0.79
C TYR A 40 9.79 4.94 -1.86
N LEU A 41 10.26 4.98 -3.10
CA LEU A 41 9.45 5.32 -4.27
C LEU A 41 9.87 4.46 -5.46
N LEU A 42 9.05 4.38 -6.49
CA LEU A 42 9.39 3.60 -7.67
C LEU A 42 10.49 4.29 -8.47
N ALA A 43 11.42 3.52 -9.04
CA ALA A 43 12.44 4.08 -9.93
C ALA A 43 11.83 4.81 -11.14
N SER A 44 10.62 4.41 -11.55
CA SER A 44 9.84 5.05 -12.61
C SER A 44 9.20 6.39 -12.25
N PHE A 45 9.26 6.83 -10.99
CA PHE A 45 8.79 8.19 -10.64
C PHE A 45 9.59 9.23 -11.42
N SER A 46 8.92 10.32 -11.77
CA SER A 46 9.53 11.38 -12.57
C SER A 46 10.74 12.00 -11.86
N GLU A 47 11.81 12.26 -12.61
CA GLU A 47 12.99 12.98 -12.10
C GLU A 47 12.62 14.33 -11.44
N PRO A 48 11.69 15.14 -11.98
CA PRO A 48 11.25 16.36 -11.31
C PRO A 48 10.61 16.13 -9.93
N PHE A 49 9.96 14.98 -9.72
CA PHE A 49 9.42 14.62 -8.41
C PHE A 49 10.54 14.21 -7.45
N LYS A 50 11.42 13.29 -7.88
CA LYS A 50 12.55 12.80 -7.07
C LYS A 50 13.45 13.94 -6.60
N ASN A 51 13.77 14.90 -7.48
CA ASN A 51 14.63 16.06 -7.16
C ASN A 51 14.08 17.02 -6.08
N LYS A 52 12.76 16.96 -5.81
CA LYS A 52 12.12 17.76 -4.75
C LYS A 52 12.30 17.15 -3.36
N ILE A 53 12.59 15.86 -3.28
CA ILE A 53 12.79 15.15 -2.02
C ILE A 53 14.22 15.40 -1.54
N LYS A 54 14.37 15.85 -0.29
CA LYS A 54 15.67 16.11 0.33
C LYS A 54 16.10 15.02 1.32
N ASN A 55 15.15 14.18 1.72
CA ASN A 55 15.39 13.00 2.54
C ASN A 55 16.10 11.90 1.72
N PRO A 56 16.67 10.88 2.38
CA PRO A 56 17.21 9.70 1.70
C PRO A 56 16.12 9.04 0.83
N VAL A 57 16.43 8.83 -0.46
CA VAL A 57 15.52 8.18 -1.41
C VAL A 57 16.03 6.79 -1.73
N ILE A 58 15.12 5.81 -1.66
CA ILE A 58 15.36 4.43 -2.09
C ILE A 58 14.45 4.16 -3.29
N GLU A 59 15.05 3.96 -4.46
CA GLU A 59 14.33 3.62 -5.67
C GLU A 59 14.02 2.13 -5.74
N VAL A 60 12.74 1.80 -5.88
CA VAL A 60 12.22 0.43 -5.94
C VAL A 60 11.98 0.04 -7.39
N GLN A 61 12.51 -1.12 -7.79
CA GLN A 61 12.22 -1.77 -9.07
C GLN A 61 11.74 -3.20 -8.81
N GLU A 62 12.54 -3.95 -8.05
CA GLU A 62 12.28 -5.35 -7.74
C GLU A 62 11.67 -5.51 -6.33
N PRO A 63 11.03 -6.66 -6.05
CA PRO A 63 10.59 -6.99 -4.70
C PRO A 63 11.77 -6.97 -3.71
N ALA A 64 11.59 -6.31 -2.57
CA ALA A 64 12.68 -6.10 -1.61
C ALA A 64 12.17 -6.02 -0.16
N LYS A 65 13.04 -6.39 0.80
CA LYS A 65 12.80 -6.17 2.22
C LYS A 65 13.04 -4.69 2.56
N ILE A 66 12.09 -4.09 3.26
CA ILE A 66 12.21 -2.71 3.79
C ILE A 66 12.75 -2.79 5.21
N CYS A 67 12.05 -3.50 6.09
CA CYS A 67 12.50 -3.77 7.44
C CYS A 67 11.96 -5.13 7.90
N ASP A 68 12.10 -5.48 9.19
CA ASP A 68 11.65 -6.78 9.66
C ASP A 68 10.15 -7.00 9.37
N ARG A 69 9.84 -8.11 8.68
CA ARG A 69 8.48 -8.51 8.28
C ARG A 69 7.75 -7.54 7.34
N ILE A 70 8.41 -6.51 6.82
CA ILE A 70 7.82 -5.54 5.88
C ILE A 70 8.63 -5.53 4.59
N TYR A 71 7.92 -5.71 3.48
CA TYR A 71 8.49 -5.81 2.15
C TYR A 71 7.72 -4.90 1.19
N THR A 72 8.36 -4.56 0.07
CA THR A 72 7.69 -4.06 -1.13
C THR A 72 7.54 -5.19 -2.15
N ALA A 73 6.39 -5.23 -2.84
CA ALA A 73 6.14 -6.15 -3.94
C ALA A 73 6.89 -5.77 -5.23
N GLY A 74 7.67 -4.69 -5.21
CA GLY A 74 8.36 -4.17 -6.40
C GLY A 74 7.43 -3.34 -7.29
N GLU A 75 7.97 -2.92 -8.42
CA GLU A 75 7.28 -2.12 -9.42
C GLU A 75 6.41 -2.99 -10.32
N LEU A 76 5.10 -2.75 -10.32
CA LEU A 76 4.13 -3.47 -11.15
C LEU A 76 3.36 -2.52 -12.06
N GLY A 77 2.81 -3.04 -13.16
CA GLY A 77 1.98 -2.27 -14.10
C GLY A 77 2.73 -1.71 -15.30
N THR A 78 1.96 -1.18 -16.26
CA THR A 78 2.49 -0.68 -17.54
C THR A 78 2.26 0.83 -17.69
N SER A 79 1.00 1.26 -17.70
CA SER A 79 0.63 2.68 -17.86
C SER A 79 0.86 3.49 -16.59
N ILE A 80 0.37 2.99 -15.46
CA ILE A 80 0.64 3.54 -14.14
C ILE A 80 1.36 2.45 -13.37
N LYS A 81 2.60 2.74 -13.03
CA LYS A 81 3.41 1.83 -12.23
C LYS A 81 3.12 2.03 -10.76
N GLU A 82 3.03 0.94 -10.02
CA GLU A 82 2.65 0.93 -8.62
C GLU A 82 3.39 -0.15 -7.84
N GLN A 83 3.77 0.16 -6.59
CA GLN A 83 4.18 -0.83 -5.60
C GLN A 83 3.10 -1.01 -4.52
N SER A 84 3.08 -2.19 -3.92
CA SER A 84 2.30 -2.49 -2.72
C SER A 84 3.22 -2.96 -1.60
N LEU A 85 2.84 -2.66 -0.37
CA LEU A 85 3.49 -3.19 0.81
C LEU A 85 2.99 -4.60 1.10
N VAL A 86 3.88 -5.45 1.59
CA VAL A 86 3.57 -6.79 2.06
C VAL A 86 4.05 -6.90 3.50
N LEU A 87 3.11 -7.21 4.40
CA LEU A 87 3.36 -7.38 5.83
C LEU A 87 3.25 -8.86 6.16
N GLU A 88 4.29 -9.42 6.71
CA GLU A 88 4.32 -10.80 7.21
C GLU A 88 3.71 -10.85 8.63
N THR A 89 2.71 -11.71 8.79
CA THR A 89 2.00 -11.95 10.05
C THR A 89 2.01 -13.45 10.37
N LYS A 90 1.71 -13.84 11.61
CA LYS A 90 1.58 -15.26 11.99
C LYS A 90 0.51 -16.00 11.17
N SER A 91 -0.48 -15.28 10.65
CA SER A 91 -1.61 -15.86 9.91
C SER A 91 -1.42 -15.86 8.39
N GLY A 92 -0.27 -15.41 7.89
CA GLY A 92 0.01 -15.20 6.48
C GLY A 92 0.40 -13.76 6.18
N THR A 93 0.32 -13.36 4.91
CA THR A 93 0.71 -12.01 4.48
C THR A 93 -0.51 -11.10 4.33
N VAL A 94 -0.34 -9.84 4.72
CA VAL A 94 -1.30 -8.76 4.48
C VAL A 94 -0.70 -7.83 3.44
N VAL A 95 -1.44 -7.58 2.37
CA VAL A 95 -1.06 -6.63 1.33
C VAL A 95 -1.70 -5.28 1.62
N VAL A 96 -0.90 -4.21 1.55
CA VAL A 96 -1.39 -2.83 1.58
C VAL A 96 -1.09 -2.17 0.23
N THR A 97 -2.14 -1.81 -0.48
CA THR A 97 -2.06 -1.20 -1.83
C THR A 97 -2.50 0.26 -1.80
N GLY A 98 -2.04 1.05 -2.77
CA GLY A 98 -2.49 2.42 -2.96
C GLY A 98 -3.85 2.45 -3.67
N CYS A 99 -3.80 2.35 -5.00
CA CYS A 99 -4.97 2.32 -5.88
C CYS A 99 -5.15 0.99 -6.60
N ALA A 100 -4.14 0.14 -6.65
CA ALA A 100 -4.12 -1.10 -7.42
C ALA A 100 -4.32 -0.91 -8.93
N HIS A 101 -3.65 0.07 -9.56
CA HIS A 101 -3.67 0.24 -11.02
C HIS A 101 -3.24 -1.01 -11.81
N PRO A 102 -2.24 -1.80 -11.36
CA PRO A 102 -1.87 -3.05 -12.02
C PRO A 102 -2.95 -4.14 -11.90
N GLY A 103 -3.96 -3.93 -11.06
CA GLY A 103 -5.00 -4.90 -10.71
C GLY A 103 -4.62 -5.75 -9.49
N ILE A 104 -5.63 -6.10 -8.69
CA ILE A 104 -5.45 -6.92 -7.49
C ILE A 104 -4.81 -8.28 -7.81
N GLY A 105 -5.16 -8.90 -8.94
CA GLY A 105 -4.56 -10.17 -9.36
C GLY A 105 -3.03 -10.10 -9.49
N ALA A 106 -2.51 -9.12 -10.25
CA ALA A 106 -1.07 -8.94 -10.43
C ALA A 106 -0.35 -8.64 -9.11
N ILE A 107 -0.99 -7.86 -8.23
CA ILE A 107 -0.45 -7.58 -6.89
C ILE A 107 -0.41 -8.84 -6.04
N MET A 108 -1.48 -9.66 -6.07
CA MET A 108 -1.53 -10.92 -5.36
C MET A 108 -0.48 -11.91 -5.87
N ASP A 109 -0.29 -11.98 -7.19
CA ASP A 109 0.73 -12.84 -7.79
C ASP A 109 2.13 -12.44 -7.32
N ALA A 110 2.46 -11.14 -7.35
CA ALA A 110 3.74 -10.63 -6.85
C ALA A 110 3.91 -10.88 -5.34
N ALA A 111 2.85 -10.68 -4.55
CA ALA A 111 2.88 -10.86 -3.11
C ALA A 111 2.90 -12.34 -2.67
N SER A 112 2.50 -13.27 -3.55
CA SER A 112 2.44 -14.71 -3.23
C SER A 112 3.80 -15.31 -2.86
N GLY A 113 4.89 -14.75 -3.37
CA GLY A 113 6.27 -15.15 -3.05
C GLY A 113 6.68 -14.89 -1.59
N PHE A 114 5.95 -14.01 -0.88
CA PHE A 114 6.21 -13.67 0.52
C PHE A 114 5.40 -14.52 1.50
N GLY A 115 4.41 -15.28 1.01
CA GLY A 115 3.55 -16.14 1.82
C GLY A 115 2.10 -16.11 1.38
N LYS A 116 1.28 -16.92 2.04
CA LYS A 116 -0.15 -17.00 1.74
C LYS A 116 -0.85 -15.69 2.13
N ILE A 117 -1.43 -15.02 1.14
CA ILE A 117 -2.20 -13.79 1.34
C ILE A 117 -3.43 -14.10 2.17
N CYS A 118 -3.51 -13.49 3.34
CA CYS A 118 -4.65 -13.60 4.25
C CYS A 118 -5.44 -12.30 4.34
N GLY A 119 -4.86 -11.17 3.93
CA GLY A 119 -5.56 -9.89 3.91
C GLY A 119 -5.10 -8.91 2.82
N ILE A 120 -6.01 -8.02 2.41
CA ILE A 120 -5.76 -6.94 1.45
C ILE A 120 -6.43 -5.66 1.96
N ILE A 121 -5.68 -4.57 2.01
CA ILE A 121 -6.11 -3.24 2.49
C ILE A 121 -5.72 -2.20 1.44
N GLY A 122 -6.61 -1.27 1.11
CA GLY A 122 -6.29 -0.17 0.20
C GLY A 122 -7.33 0.06 -0.90
N GLY A 123 -6.96 0.83 -1.93
CA GLY A 123 -7.78 1.04 -3.12
C GLY A 123 -7.75 -0.14 -4.07
N PHE A 124 -8.91 -0.57 -4.56
CA PHE A 124 -9.04 -1.68 -5.51
C PHE A 124 -9.42 -1.19 -6.92
N HIS A 125 -9.50 0.13 -7.13
CA HIS A 125 -9.94 0.75 -8.37
C HIS A 125 -11.26 0.13 -8.90
N GLY A 126 -11.33 -0.17 -10.20
CA GLY A 126 -12.41 -0.88 -10.88
C GLY A 126 -12.29 -2.41 -10.85
N PHE A 127 -11.59 -3.00 -9.88
CA PHE A 127 -11.47 -4.44 -9.76
C PHE A 127 -12.84 -5.13 -9.62
N SER A 128 -13.09 -6.12 -10.46
CA SER A 128 -14.36 -6.84 -10.57
C SER A 128 -14.22 -8.37 -10.68
N ASP A 129 -12.99 -8.91 -10.68
CA ASP A 129 -12.76 -10.36 -10.69
C ASP A 129 -12.77 -10.94 -9.27
N TYR A 130 -13.95 -10.94 -8.65
CA TYR A 130 -14.12 -11.32 -7.25
C TYR A 130 -13.65 -12.75 -6.93
N HIS A 131 -13.53 -13.65 -7.92
CA HIS A 131 -13.07 -15.01 -7.70
C HIS A 131 -11.66 -15.06 -7.10
N LEU A 132 -10.81 -14.08 -7.41
CA LEU A 132 -9.46 -13.97 -6.86
C LEU A 132 -9.45 -13.64 -5.35
N LEU A 133 -10.54 -13.09 -4.82
CA LEU A 133 -10.66 -12.79 -3.39
C LEU A 133 -11.06 -14.02 -2.56
N ASN A 134 -11.40 -15.15 -3.20
CA ASN A 134 -11.80 -16.36 -2.49
C ASN A 134 -10.67 -16.87 -1.59
N GLY A 135 -10.99 -17.06 -0.30
CA GLY A 135 -10.04 -17.53 0.70
C GLY A 135 -9.22 -16.41 1.36
N VAL A 136 -9.30 -15.17 0.89
CA VAL A 136 -8.79 -14.00 1.61
C VAL A 136 -9.72 -13.75 2.81
N LYS A 137 -9.14 -13.67 4.01
CA LYS A 137 -9.89 -13.60 5.27
C LYS A 137 -10.12 -12.18 5.77
N PHE A 138 -9.41 -11.20 5.19
CA PHE A 138 -9.47 -9.82 5.61
C PHE A 138 -9.45 -8.90 4.38
N LEU A 139 -10.58 -8.26 4.07
CA LEU A 139 -10.70 -7.34 2.94
C LEU A 139 -11.11 -5.98 3.48
N SER A 140 -10.24 -4.97 3.34
CA SER A 140 -10.55 -3.60 3.74
C SER A 140 -10.37 -2.60 2.58
N PRO A 141 -11.20 -2.73 1.52
CA PRO A 141 -11.17 -1.80 0.39
C PRO A 141 -11.54 -0.38 0.82
N CYS A 142 -10.88 0.61 0.23
CA CYS A 142 -11.11 2.03 0.50
C CYS A 142 -10.82 2.91 -0.73
N HIS A 143 -10.76 4.22 -0.52
CA HIS A 143 -10.29 5.21 -1.50
C HIS A 143 -11.01 5.12 -2.86
N CYS A 144 -10.31 4.69 -3.93
CA CYS A 144 -10.79 4.65 -5.31
C CYS A 144 -11.63 3.41 -5.66
N THR A 145 -11.87 2.52 -4.70
CA THR A 145 -12.64 1.28 -4.93
C THR A 145 -14.05 1.60 -5.44
N GLN A 146 -14.37 1.17 -6.65
CA GLN A 146 -15.67 1.43 -7.30
C GLN A 146 -16.74 0.42 -6.86
N HIS A 147 -16.37 -0.85 -6.69
CA HIS A 147 -17.28 -1.96 -6.41
C HIS A 147 -17.38 -2.30 -4.91
N LEU A 148 -17.38 -1.28 -4.04
CA LEU A 148 -17.35 -1.47 -2.59
C LEU A 148 -18.56 -2.27 -2.08
N SER A 149 -19.75 -2.00 -2.62
CA SER A 149 -20.99 -2.65 -2.20
C SER A 149 -21.00 -4.14 -2.56
N GLU A 150 -20.51 -4.48 -3.76
CA GLU A 150 -20.40 -5.83 -4.28
C GLU A 150 -19.37 -6.64 -3.49
N ILE A 151 -18.21 -6.05 -3.19
CA ILE A 151 -17.20 -6.69 -2.34
C ILE A 151 -17.74 -6.90 -0.92
N ALA A 152 -18.38 -5.89 -0.33
CA ALA A 152 -18.92 -6.00 1.03
C ALA A 152 -20.04 -7.03 1.15
N SER A 153 -20.91 -7.14 0.13
CA SER A 153 -22.01 -8.11 0.13
C SER A 153 -21.58 -9.52 -0.29
N GLY A 154 -20.59 -9.64 -1.17
CA GLY A 154 -20.04 -10.93 -1.61
C GLY A 154 -19.13 -11.61 -0.60
N PHE A 155 -18.47 -10.83 0.28
CA PHE A 155 -17.51 -11.34 1.26
C PHE A 155 -17.77 -10.82 2.67
N PRO A 156 -18.98 -11.00 3.24
CA PRO A 156 -19.37 -10.38 4.50
C PRO A 156 -18.46 -10.77 5.68
N ASP A 157 -17.98 -12.02 5.71
CA ASP A 157 -17.12 -12.53 6.79
C ASP A 157 -15.70 -11.96 6.73
N ALA A 158 -15.20 -11.68 5.52
CA ALA A 158 -13.87 -11.12 5.30
C ALA A 158 -13.86 -9.59 5.30
N TYR A 159 -14.97 -8.96 4.93
CA TYR A 159 -15.07 -7.51 4.77
C TYR A 159 -14.87 -6.76 6.09
N ARG A 160 -14.05 -5.71 6.06
CA ARG A 160 -13.78 -4.81 7.17
C ARG A 160 -13.88 -3.38 6.69
N LYS A 161 -14.85 -2.64 7.22
CA LYS A 161 -15.01 -1.22 6.92
C LYS A 161 -13.74 -0.44 7.25
N ASN A 162 -13.21 0.25 6.24
CA ASN A 162 -12.08 1.15 6.32
C ASN A 162 -12.54 2.60 6.57
N GLY A 163 -11.61 3.50 6.89
CA GLY A 163 -11.88 4.92 7.11
C GLY A 163 -10.74 5.64 7.82
N VAL A 164 -10.75 6.97 7.78
CA VAL A 164 -9.75 7.81 8.46
C VAL A 164 -9.75 7.51 9.96
N GLY A 165 -8.55 7.29 10.53
CA GLY A 165 -8.35 6.98 11.94
C GLY A 165 -8.65 5.53 12.33
N ARG A 166 -8.92 4.65 11.36
CA ARG A 166 -9.09 3.22 11.63
C ARG A 166 -7.75 2.56 11.94
N VAL A 167 -7.73 1.74 12.99
CA VAL A 167 -6.59 0.91 13.37
C VAL A 167 -6.95 -0.55 13.19
N PHE A 168 -6.03 -1.32 12.59
CA PHE A 168 -6.10 -2.77 12.48
C PHE A 168 -4.86 -3.37 13.11
N THR A 169 -5.03 -4.49 13.80
CA THR A 169 -3.93 -5.19 14.48
C THR A 169 -3.82 -6.60 13.92
N PHE A 170 -2.61 -6.99 13.58
CA PHE A 170 -2.26 -8.33 13.12
C PHE A 170 -1.17 -8.88 14.04
N GLU A 171 -1.24 -10.17 14.34
CA GLU A 171 -0.25 -10.87 15.18
C GLU A 171 0.88 -11.51 14.37
#